data_AF-A0A199UG57-F1
#
_entry.id   AF-A0A199UG57-F1
#
_cell.length_a   1.000
_cell.length_b   1.000
_cell.length_c   1.000
_cell.angle_alpha   90.00
_cell.angle_beta   90.00
_cell.angle_gamma   90.00
#
_symmetry.space_group_name_H-M   'P 1'
#
loop_
_entity.id
_entity.type
_entity.pdbx_description
1 polymer ?
#
loop_
_entity_poly.entity_id
_entity_poly.type
_entity_poly.pdbx_seq_one_letter_code
_entity_poly.pdbx_strand_id
1 'polypeptide(L)'
;MESPAHATPANSSIPDVSVLISGPPIKDPGALLRYALPIDNKAIREVQKPLEDITDSLKVAGVRALDSVERNVRQASRALSQGKDLILAGVAESKKAEAQELLDKLAVGLQELLRIVEERDRDAVKPKQKELLQYVGSVEEDMVDGFPYEVPEEYRNMPLLKGRATVDMKVKVKDNPNLQDCVFRIVLDGYNAPVTAGNFLDLVERHFYDGMEIQRADGFVVQTGDPEGPAEGFIDPSTGKIRTIPLEIMVSGDKSPVYGQTLEELGRYKAQTRLPFNAFGTMAMARDEFDNNSASSQVFWLLKESELTPSNANILDGRYAVFGYVTENEDYLADLKVGDVIESIQVVSGLDNLANPSYKIVG
;
A
#
# COMPACT_ATOMS: atom_id res chain seq x y z
N MET A 1 44.82 -5.90 45.16
CA MET A 1 43.49 -5.26 45.04
C MET A 1 43.41 -4.74 43.63
N GLU A 2 42.66 -5.41 42.76
CA GLU A 2 42.13 -4.86 41.51
C GLU A 2 41.22 -5.95 40.92
N SER A 3 39.91 -5.72 41.00
CA SER A 3 38.87 -6.52 40.35
C SER A 3 38.71 -6.01 38.92
N PRO A 4 38.55 -6.89 37.90
CA PRO A 4 38.08 -6.44 36.60
C PRO A 4 36.56 -6.30 36.64
N ALA A 5 36.07 -5.13 36.27
CA ALA A 5 34.67 -4.80 36.12
C ALA A 5 34.05 -5.62 34.97
N HIS A 6 33.05 -6.45 35.28
CA HIS A 6 32.15 -7.01 34.28
C HIS A 6 31.11 -5.95 33.89
N ALA A 7 31.23 -5.43 32.68
CA ALA A 7 30.14 -4.67 32.04
C ALA A 7 29.22 -5.68 31.33
N THR A 8 28.00 -5.82 31.84
CA THR A 8 26.92 -6.58 31.19
C THR A 8 26.26 -5.66 30.16
N PRO A 9 26.21 -6.00 28.86
CA PRO A 9 25.34 -5.29 27.94
C PRO A 9 23.90 -5.74 28.22
N ALA A 10 23.06 -4.80 28.65
CA ALA A 10 21.61 -4.97 28.66
C ALA A 10 21.10 -4.98 27.21
N ASN A 11 21.23 -6.12 26.53
CA ASN A 11 20.45 -6.38 25.34
C ASN A 11 19.03 -6.72 25.78
N SER A 12 18.14 -5.73 25.77
CA SER A 12 16.71 -6.00 25.68
C SER A 12 16.48 -6.64 24.31
N SER A 13 16.47 -7.97 24.26
CA SER A 13 16.07 -8.73 23.10
C SER A 13 14.59 -8.44 22.81
N ILE A 14 14.35 -7.53 21.87
CA ILE A 14 13.07 -7.49 21.17
C ILE A 14 12.98 -8.83 20.45
N PRO A 15 11.99 -9.69 20.74
CA PRO A 15 11.81 -10.91 19.96
C PRO A 15 11.43 -10.47 18.55
N ASP A 16 12.30 -10.73 17.57
CA ASP A 16 11.97 -10.67 16.16
C ASP A 16 10.76 -11.58 15.93
N VAL A 17 9.57 -10.99 15.86
CA VAL A 17 8.41 -11.67 15.31
C VAL A 17 8.50 -11.50 13.80
N SER A 18 9.43 -12.25 13.20
CA SER A 18 9.26 -12.64 11.81
C SER A 18 8.02 -13.54 11.77
N VAL A 19 6.85 -12.98 11.51
CA VAL A 19 5.76 -13.79 10.98
C VAL A 19 6.27 -14.27 9.63
N LEU A 20 6.85 -15.47 9.61
CA LEU A 20 6.96 -16.26 8.41
C LEU A 20 5.55 -16.32 7.83
N ILE A 21 5.28 -15.53 6.78
CA ILE A 21 4.10 -15.70 5.96
C ILE A 21 4.33 -17.01 5.19
N SER A 22 4.18 -18.14 5.88
CA SER A 22 4.24 -19.49 5.33
C SER A 22 2.90 -19.83 4.69
N GLY A 23 2.44 -18.97 3.78
CA GLY A 23 1.17 -19.07 3.09
C GLY A 23 1.29 -18.61 1.63
N PRO A 24 0.26 -18.81 0.81
CA PRO A 24 0.19 -18.21 -0.52
C PRO A 24 0.41 -16.68 -0.42
N PRO A 25 1.01 -16.05 -1.44
CA PRO A 25 1.19 -14.60 -1.43
C PRO A 25 -0.17 -13.89 -1.38
N ILE A 26 -0.21 -12.81 -0.62
CA ILE A 26 -1.38 -11.95 -0.48
C ILE A 26 -1.55 -11.15 -1.77
N LYS A 27 -2.68 -11.32 -2.45
CA LYS A 27 -2.99 -10.62 -3.72
C LYS A 27 -3.99 -9.48 -3.58
N ASP A 28 -4.65 -9.36 -2.41
CA ASP A 28 -5.59 -8.27 -2.15
C ASP A 28 -4.82 -6.97 -1.82
N PRO A 29 -5.03 -5.89 -2.57
CA PRO A 29 -4.30 -4.63 -2.36
C PRO A 29 -4.57 -4.03 -0.98
N GLY A 30 -5.82 -4.13 -0.49
CA GLY A 30 -6.17 -3.67 0.85
C GLY A 30 -5.44 -4.43 1.96
N ALA A 31 -5.30 -5.75 1.83
CA ALA A 31 -4.55 -6.59 2.74
C ALA A 31 -3.06 -6.25 2.72
N LEU A 32 -2.47 -6.10 1.52
CA LEU A 32 -1.08 -5.67 1.38
C LEU A 32 -0.82 -4.35 2.14
N LEU A 33 -1.69 -3.37 1.95
CA LEU A 33 -1.62 -2.10 2.69
C LEU A 33 -1.74 -2.33 4.21
N ARG A 34 -2.70 -3.11 4.70
CA ARG A 34 -2.82 -3.39 6.14
C ARG A 34 -1.55 -4.02 6.72
N TYR A 35 -0.98 -5.03 6.07
CA TYR A 35 0.26 -5.69 6.54
C TYR A 35 1.52 -4.82 6.37
N ALA A 36 1.50 -3.85 5.46
CA ALA A 36 2.58 -2.90 5.27
C ALA A 36 2.67 -1.84 6.38
N LEU A 37 1.62 -1.68 7.21
CA LEU A 37 1.64 -0.71 8.30
C LEU A 37 2.75 -1.03 9.34
N PRO A 38 3.46 0.00 9.84
CA PRO A 38 4.56 -0.16 10.80
C PRO A 38 4.02 -0.36 12.23
N ILE A 39 3.15 -1.34 12.44
CA ILE A 39 2.51 -1.63 13.72
C ILE A 39 2.84 -3.04 14.20
N ASP A 40 2.94 -3.21 15.52
CA ASP A 40 3.08 -4.51 16.19
C ASP A 40 1.97 -4.68 17.24
N ASN A 41 0.75 -4.97 16.76
CA ASN A 41 -0.39 -5.24 17.62
C ASN A 41 -1.05 -6.57 17.21
N LYS A 42 -0.78 -7.63 17.97
CA LYS A 42 -1.32 -8.96 17.68
C LYS A 42 -2.85 -9.01 17.78
N ALA A 43 -3.45 -8.25 18.69
CA ALA A 43 -4.88 -8.28 18.94
C ALA A 43 -5.69 -7.83 17.71
N ILE A 44 -5.27 -6.75 17.03
CA ILE A 44 -5.97 -6.32 15.81
C ILE A 44 -5.73 -7.28 14.63
N ARG A 45 -4.54 -7.89 14.53
CA ARG A 45 -4.25 -8.92 13.51
C ARG A 45 -5.09 -10.17 13.69
N GLU A 46 -5.41 -10.56 14.93
CA GLU A 46 -6.33 -11.66 15.23
C GLU A 46 -7.79 -11.37 14.82
N VAL A 47 -8.18 -10.10 14.72
CA VAL A 47 -9.48 -9.67 14.15
C VAL A 47 -9.42 -9.62 12.63
N GLN A 48 -8.34 -9.08 12.07
CA GLN A 48 -8.15 -8.91 10.62
C GLN A 48 -8.11 -10.26 9.89
N LYS A 49 -7.29 -11.21 10.36
CA LYS A 49 -6.97 -12.42 9.61
C LYS A 49 -8.23 -13.27 9.27
N PRO A 50 -9.14 -13.57 10.21
CA PRO A 50 -10.36 -14.30 9.88
C PRO A 50 -11.27 -13.53 8.90
N LEU A 51 -11.32 -12.20 9.01
CA LEU A 51 -12.07 -11.37 8.07
C LEU A 51 -11.51 -11.46 6.65
N GLU A 52 -10.19 -11.51 6.48
CA GLU A 52 -9.55 -11.70 5.16
C GLU A 52 -9.80 -13.11 4.60
N ASP A 53 -9.79 -14.14 5.46
CA ASP A 53 -10.03 -15.53 5.08
C ASP A 53 -11.46 -15.81 4.57
N ILE A 54 -12.38 -14.85 4.73
CA ILE A 54 -13.73 -14.89 4.12
C ILE A 54 -13.63 -14.95 2.60
N THR A 55 -12.69 -14.22 1.98
CA THR A 55 -12.53 -14.22 0.52
C THR A 55 -12.20 -15.61 -0.01
N ASP A 56 -11.32 -16.34 0.69
CA ASP A 56 -11.00 -17.72 0.33
C ASP A 56 -12.17 -18.67 0.62
N SER A 57 -12.90 -18.45 1.71
CA SER A 57 -14.10 -19.23 2.03
C SER A 57 -15.17 -19.12 0.94
N LEU A 58 -15.32 -17.95 0.31
CA LEU A 58 -16.28 -17.71 -0.77
C LEU A 58 -15.93 -18.38 -2.11
N LYS A 59 -14.70 -18.90 -2.28
CA LYS A 59 -14.30 -19.72 -3.43
C LYS A 59 -14.93 -21.11 -3.40
N VAL A 60 -15.35 -21.59 -2.23
CA VAL A 60 -16.08 -22.85 -2.10
C VAL A 60 -17.46 -22.69 -2.75
N ALA A 61 -17.89 -23.67 -3.55
CA ALA A 61 -19.17 -23.60 -4.22
C ALA A 61 -20.35 -23.88 -3.26
N GLY A 62 -21.42 -23.09 -3.41
CA GLY A 62 -22.70 -23.30 -2.74
C GLY A 62 -22.74 -22.92 -1.27
N VAL A 63 -23.78 -23.38 -0.58
CA VAL A 63 -24.14 -22.95 0.79
C VAL A 63 -23.08 -23.30 1.83
N ARG A 64 -22.21 -24.29 1.57
CA ARG A 64 -21.10 -24.68 2.47
C ARG A 64 -20.04 -23.57 2.63
N ALA A 65 -19.93 -22.66 1.67
CA ALA A 65 -19.06 -21.48 1.82
C ALA A 65 -19.49 -20.64 3.02
N LEU A 66 -20.80 -20.46 3.19
CA LEU A 66 -21.38 -19.62 4.24
C LEU A 66 -21.10 -20.16 5.64
N ASP A 67 -21.05 -21.48 5.82
CA ASP A 67 -20.69 -22.07 7.12
C ASP A 67 -19.21 -21.75 7.48
N SER A 68 -18.33 -21.66 6.48
CA SER A 68 -16.94 -21.24 6.69
C SER A 68 -16.84 -19.74 6.98
N VAL A 69 -17.59 -18.91 6.24
CA VAL A 69 -17.71 -17.48 6.50
C VAL A 69 -18.23 -17.23 7.92
N GLU A 70 -19.26 -17.95 8.35
CA GLU A 70 -19.83 -17.84 9.70
C GLU A 70 -18.77 -18.08 10.78
N ARG A 71 -17.95 -19.12 10.63
CA ARG A 71 -16.85 -19.42 11.56
C ARG A 71 -15.85 -18.28 11.64
N ASN A 72 -15.45 -17.73 10.48
CA ASN A 72 -14.52 -16.61 10.41
C ASN A 72 -15.08 -15.35 11.09
N VAL A 73 -16.36 -15.02 10.84
CA VAL A 73 -17.04 -13.88 11.47
C VAL A 73 -17.12 -14.05 12.99
N ARG A 74 -17.48 -15.26 13.47
CA ARG A 74 -17.51 -15.57 14.91
C ARG A 74 -16.12 -15.48 15.53
N GLN A 75 -15.08 -15.93 14.83
CA GLN A 75 -13.69 -15.82 15.29
C GLN A 75 -13.25 -14.36 15.41
N ALA A 76 -13.49 -13.53 14.38
CA ALA A 76 -13.18 -12.11 14.41
C ALA A 76 -13.95 -11.37 15.52
N SER A 77 -15.24 -11.67 15.69
CA SER A 77 -16.07 -11.10 16.76
C SER A 77 -15.56 -11.47 18.16
N ARG A 78 -15.14 -12.73 18.36
CA ARG A 78 -14.51 -13.15 19.61
C ARG A 78 -13.18 -12.46 19.84
N ALA A 79 -12.31 -12.40 18.83
CA ALA A 79 -11.02 -11.71 18.93
C ALA A 79 -11.20 -10.23 19.28
N LEU A 80 -12.17 -9.55 18.65
CA LEU A 80 -12.47 -8.15 18.94
C LEU A 80 -12.96 -7.96 20.37
N SER A 81 -13.92 -8.77 20.83
CA SER A 81 -14.45 -8.65 22.20
C SER A 81 -13.40 -8.92 23.28
N GLN A 82 -12.46 -9.82 23.04
CA GLN A 82 -11.39 -10.16 23.98
C GLN A 82 -10.18 -9.22 23.89
N GLY A 83 -9.93 -8.65 22.72
CA GLY A 83 -8.75 -7.86 22.41
C GLY A 83 -8.96 -6.35 22.41
N LYS A 84 -10.20 -5.85 22.54
CA LYS A 84 -10.54 -4.42 22.40
C LYS A 84 -9.63 -3.49 23.20
N ASP A 85 -9.39 -3.79 24.47
CA ASP A 85 -8.54 -2.96 25.33
C ASP A 85 -7.07 -2.97 24.86
N LEU A 86 -6.56 -4.11 24.37
CA LEU A 86 -5.21 -4.24 23.82
C LEU A 86 -5.06 -3.52 22.48
N ILE A 87 -6.13 -3.51 21.67
CA ILE A 87 -6.18 -2.76 20.41
C ILE A 87 -6.08 -1.27 20.74
N LEU A 88 -6.94 -0.76 21.62
CA LEU A 88 -6.96 0.65 22.01
C LEU A 88 -5.69 1.10 22.73
N ALA A 89 -5.03 0.22 23.48
CA ALA A 89 -3.75 0.50 24.11
C ALA A 89 -2.63 0.78 23.08
N GLY A 90 -2.74 0.21 21.86
CA GLY A 90 -1.80 0.44 20.76
C GLY A 90 -2.14 1.65 19.88
N VAL A 91 -3.29 2.30 20.08
CA VAL A 91 -3.70 3.48 19.30
C VAL A 91 -3.03 4.74 19.84
N ALA A 92 -2.62 5.64 18.95
CA ALA A 92 -2.07 6.94 19.31
C ALA A 92 -3.06 7.73 20.19
N GLU A 93 -2.57 8.38 21.25
CA GLU A 93 -3.44 8.97 22.28
C GLU A 93 -4.46 9.97 21.71
N SER A 94 -4.06 10.78 20.74
CA SER A 94 -4.91 11.76 20.06
C SER A 94 -6.03 11.13 19.22
N LYS A 95 -5.90 9.86 18.84
CA LYS A 95 -6.80 9.13 17.94
C LYS A 95 -7.66 8.08 18.64
N LYS A 96 -7.46 7.84 19.94
CA LYS A 96 -8.18 6.81 20.71
C LYS A 96 -9.69 6.94 20.65
N ALA A 97 -10.23 8.16 20.67
CA ALA A 97 -11.67 8.39 20.61
C ALA A 97 -12.27 7.96 19.25
N GLU A 98 -11.59 8.28 18.15
CA GLU A 98 -12.00 7.89 16.80
C GLU A 98 -11.87 6.37 16.59
N ALA A 99 -10.73 5.80 16.99
CA ALA A 99 -10.54 4.34 16.95
C ALA A 99 -11.58 3.59 17.78
N GLN A 100 -11.99 4.13 18.94
CA GLN A 100 -13.06 3.57 19.74
C GLN A 100 -14.39 3.53 18.97
N GLU A 101 -14.75 4.62 18.28
CA GLU A 101 -15.95 4.68 17.43
C GLU A 101 -15.89 3.66 16.27
N LEU A 102 -14.73 3.54 15.62
CA LEU A 102 -14.50 2.57 14.54
C LEU A 102 -14.61 1.12 15.03
N LEU A 103 -14.09 0.80 16.23
CA LEU A 103 -14.23 -0.53 16.83
C LEU A 103 -15.67 -0.84 17.21
N ASP A 104 -16.46 0.15 17.62
CA ASP A 104 -17.88 -0.04 17.89
C ASP A 104 -18.67 -0.27 16.59
N LYS A 105 -18.36 0.48 15.52
CA LYS A 105 -18.92 0.23 14.17
C LYS A 105 -18.54 -1.16 13.67
N LEU A 106 -17.29 -1.59 13.86
CA LEU A 106 -16.83 -2.93 13.51
C LEU A 106 -17.59 -4.01 14.27
N ALA A 107 -17.82 -3.83 15.58
CA ALA A 107 -18.58 -4.77 16.40
C ALA A 107 -20.03 -4.92 15.92
N VAL A 108 -20.69 -3.81 15.59
CA VAL A 108 -22.05 -3.83 15.00
C VAL A 108 -22.03 -4.48 13.62
N GLY A 109 -21.10 -4.09 12.76
CA GLY A 109 -20.99 -4.62 11.41
C GLY A 109 -20.67 -6.12 11.36
N LEU A 110 -19.95 -6.66 12.35
CA LEU A 110 -19.74 -8.10 12.51
C LEU A 110 -21.05 -8.84 12.84
N GLN A 111 -21.94 -8.24 13.63
CA GLN A 111 -23.27 -8.81 13.89
C GLN A 111 -24.15 -8.77 12.64
N GLU A 112 -24.09 -7.68 11.87
CA GLU A 112 -24.81 -7.56 10.60
C GLU A 112 -24.31 -8.59 9.58
N LEU A 113 -23.00 -8.79 9.48
CA LEU A 113 -22.41 -9.81 8.62
C LEU A 113 -22.81 -11.22 9.04
N LEU A 114 -22.90 -11.49 10.35
CA LEU A 114 -23.40 -12.76 10.84
C LEU A 114 -24.86 -12.98 10.41
N ARG A 115 -25.71 -11.95 10.51
CA ARG A 115 -27.10 -12.02 10.06
C ARG A 115 -27.20 -12.28 8.54
N ILE A 116 -26.40 -11.60 7.73
CA ILE A 116 -26.30 -11.84 6.27
C ILE A 116 -26.02 -13.31 5.98
N VAL A 117 -25.07 -13.90 6.72
CA VAL A 117 -24.69 -15.31 6.58
C VAL A 117 -25.82 -16.25 7.01
N GLU A 118 -26.51 -15.94 8.11
CA GLU A 118 -27.67 -16.71 8.62
C GLU A 118 -28.86 -16.67 7.66
N GLU A 119 -29.10 -15.51 7.01
CA GLU A 119 -30.11 -15.30 5.97
C GLU A 119 -29.72 -15.93 4.62
N ARG A 120 -28.50 -16.48 4.52
CA ARG A 120 -27.92 -17.11 3.33
C ARG A 120 -27.76 -16.16 2.13
N ASP A 121 -27.63 -14.86 2.38
CA ASP A 121 -27.34 -13.85 1.36
C ASP A 121 -25.83 -13.81 1.07
N ARG A 122 -25.40 -14.64 0.11
CA ARG A 122 -23.99 -14.74 -0.29
C ARG A 122 -23.47 -13.46 -0.95
N ASP A 123 -24.31 -12.76 -1.69
CA ASP A 123 -23.89 -11.63 -2.51
C ASP A 123 -23.61 -10.39 -1.66
N ALA A 124 -24.29 -10.26 -0.52
CA ALA A 124 -24.03 -9.21 0.48
C ALA A 124 -22.76 -9.44 1.34
N VAL A 125 -22.18 -10.65 1.34
CA VAL A 125 -21.00 -10.96 2.17
C VAL A 125 -19.77 -10.13 1.76
N LYS A 126 -19.42 -10.11 0.46
CA LYS A 126 -18.19 -9.45 -0.02
C LYS A 126 -18.23 -7.93 0.21
N PRO A 127 -19.31 -7.20 -0.13
CA PRO A 127 -19.42 -5.78 0.19
C PRO A 127 -19.27 -5.49 1.68
N LYS A 128 -19.94 -6.28 2.54
CA LYS A 128 -19.86 -6.08 3.99
C LYS A 128 -18.48 -6.42 4.54
N GLN A 129 -17.84 -7.49 4.07
CA GLN A 129 -16.45 -7.81 4.40
C GLN A 129 -15.50 -6.64 4.07
N LYS A 130 -15.64 -6.02 2.90
CA LYS A 130 -14.84 -4.86 2.49
C LYS A 130 -15.01 -3.70 3.46
N GLU A 131 -16.26 -3.37 3.85
CA GLU A 131 -16.57 -2.34 4.84
C GLU A 131 -15.90 -2.62 6.20
N LEU A 132 -16.01 -3.84 6.72
CA LEU A 132 -15.39 -4.20 8.01
C LEU A 132 -13.87 -4.11 7.98
N LEU A 133 -13.25 -4.54 6.87
CA LEU A 133 -11.80 -4.44 6.67
C LEU A 133 -11.32 -2.99 6.52
N GLN A 134 -12.17 -2.06 6.06
CA GLN A 134 -11.87 -0.63 6.08
C GLN A 134 -11.83 -0.08 7.51
N TYR A 135 -12.76 -0.48 8.38
CA TYR A 135 -12.70 -0.10 9.80
C TYR A 135 -11.44 -0.65 10.48
N VAL A 136 -11.10 -1.92 10.23
CA VAL A 136 -9.86 -2.52 10.73
C VAL A 136 -8.64 -1.72 10.25
N GLY A 137 -8.52 -1.47 8.95
CA GLY A 137 -7.39 -0.73 8.40
C GLY A 137 -7.28 0.69 8.95
N SER A 138 -8.41 1.38 9.17
CA SER A 138 -8.42 2.72 9.76
C SER A 138 -7.92 2.71 11.21
N VAL A 139 -8.38 1.75 12.02
CA VAL A 139 -7.88 1.57 13.39
C VAL A 139 -6.38 1.24 13.41
N GLU A 140 -5.92 0.41 12.47
CA GLU A 140 -4.48 0.11 12.33
C GLU A 140 -3.65 1.33 11.95
N GLU A 141 -4.16 2.20 11.09
CA GLU A 141 -3.51 3.47 10.76
C GLU A 141 -3.48 4.43 11.95
N ASP A 142 -4.51 4.40 12.81
CA ASP A 142 -4.55 5.17 14.04
C ASP A 142 -3.57 4.69 15.12
N MET A 143 -3.03 3.46 14.98
CA MET A 143 -1.93 2.97 15.81
C MET A 143 -0.57 3.55 15.43
N VAL A 144 -0.44 4.11 14.23
CA VAL A 144 0.82 4.72 13.79
C VAL A 144 0.94 6.11 14.41
N ASP A 145 1.71 6.21 15.49
CA ASP A 145 1.99 7.46 16.18
C ASP A 145 3.21 8.16 15.56
N GLY A 146 2.94 9.04 14.59
CA GLY A 146 3.96 9.77 13.85
C GLY A 146 4.70 8.94 12.80
N PHE A 147 5.65 9.57 12.12
CA PHE A 147 6.40 8.92 11.05
C PHE A 147 7.53 8.05 11.63
N PRO A 148 7.68 6.77 11.24
CA PRO A 148 8.42 5.76 12.02
C PRO A 148 9.95 5.85 11.95
N TYR A 149 10.53 6.66 11.06
CA TYR A 149 11.98 6.82 10.91
C TYR A 149 12.36 8.17 10.31
N GLU A 150 13.65 8.51 10.35
CA GLU A 150 14.16 9.70 9.67
C GLU A 150 14.59 9.35 8.24
N VAL A 151 14.15 10.13 7.27
CA VAL A 151 14.61 10.05 5.87
C VAL A 151 16.04 10.60 5.79
N PRO A 152 16.97 9.97 5.04
CA PRO A 152 18.35 10.44 4.89
C PRO A 152 18.47 11.92 4.54
N GLU A 153 19.54 12.57 5.02
CA GLU A 153 19.77 14.02 4.88
C GLU A 153 19.75 14.48 3.42
N GLU A 154 20.26 13.65 2.51
CA GLU A 154 20.26 13.87 1.06
C GLU A 154 18.85 14.01 0.44
N TYR A 155 17.83 13.39 1.03
CA TYR A 155 16.45 13.41 0.51
C TYR A 155 15.49 14.21 1.40
N ARG A 156 15.94 14.68 2.58
CA ARG A 156 15.07 15.30 3.60
C ARG A 156 14.29 16.54 3.13
N ASN A 157 14.78 17.21 2.09
CA ASN A 157 14.22 18.44 1.54
C ASN A 157 13.40 18.19 0.25
N MET A 158 13.34 16.95 -0.23
CA MET A 158 12.44 16.56 -1.31
C MET A 158 10.99 16.54 -0.79
N PRO A 159 9.98 16.54 -1.69
CA PRO A 159 8.62 16.19 -1.30
C PRO A 159 8.58 14.79 -0.70
N LEU A 160 8.03 14.66 0.51
CA LEU A 160 7.96 13.40 1.27
C LEU A 160 6.52 13.12 1.68
N LEU A 161 6.01 11.94 1.41
CA LEU A 161 4.73 11.50 1.97
C LEU A 161 4.97 10.86 3.35
N LYS A 162 4.64 11.57 4.43
CA LYS A 162 4.82 11.10 5.81
C LYS A 162 3.58 10.43 6.38
N GLY A 163 3.03 9.48 5.64
CA GLY A 163 1.80 8.79 5.98
C GLY A 163 1.22 8.11 4.75
N ARG A 164 -0.10 8.11 4.63
CA ARG A 164 -0.80 7.68 3.40
C ARG A 164 -1.53 8.83 2.76
N ALA A 165 -1.71 8.71 1.45
CA ALA A 165 -2.60 9.56 0.69
C ALA A 165 -3.41 8.70 -0.26
N THR A 166 -4.60 9.17 -0.59
CA THR A 166 -5.50 8.50 -1.53
C THR A 166 -5.72 9.42 -2.71
N VAL A 167 -5.63 8.88 -3.92
CA VAL A 167 -5.90 9.62 -5.16
C VAL A 167 -6.95 8.90 -6.01
N ASP A 168 -7.72 9.68 -6.76
CA ASP A 168 -8.59 9.22 -7.83
C ASP A 168 -7.96 9.57 -9.17
N MET A 169 -7.64 8.54 -9.95
CA MET A 169 -7.17 8.68 -11.33
C MET A 169 -8.32 8.41 -12.28
N LYS A 170 -8.80 9.45 -12.97
CA LYS A 170 -9.83 9.34 -13.99
C LYS A 170 -9.19 9.14 -15.35
N VAL A 171 -9.54 8.06 -16.04
CA VAL A 171 -9.02 7.71 -17.36
C VAL A 171 -10.15 7.67 -18.36
N LYS A 172 -9.96 8.29 -19.51
CA LYS A 172 -10.78 8.17 -20.69
C LYS A 172 -10.26 7.03 -21.56
N VAL A 173 -11.10 6.02 -21.73
CA VAL A 173 -10.81 4.83 -22.53
C VAL A 173 -11.36 5.06 -23.94
N LYS A 174 -10.47 5.22 -24.92
CA LYS A 174 -10.84 5.43 -26.33
C LYS A 174 -11.35 4.12 -26.93
N ASP A 175 -12.18 4.15 -27.97
CA ASP A 175 -12.51 2.98 -28.80
C ASP A 175 -12.95 1.69 -28.07
N ASN A 176 -13.55 1.81 -26.87
CA ASN A 176 -14.11 0.67 -26.14
C ASN A 176 -15.64 0.89 -25.99
N PRO A 177 -16.47 0.01 -26.58
CA PRO A 177 -17.93 0.18 -26.56
C PRO A 177 -18.55 -0.04 -25.18
N ASN A 178 -17.82 -0.70 -24.27
CA ASN A 178 -18.31 -1.11 -22.96
C ASN A 178 -17.76 -0.24 -21.81
N LEU A 179 -16.69 0.52 -22.05
CA LEU A 179 -16.02 1.36 -21.05
C LEU A 179 -15.53 2.65 -21.73
N GLN A 180 -16.11 3.79 -21.39
CA GLN A 180 -15.71 5.09 -21.96
C GLN A 180 -14.83 5.88 -21.00
N ASP A 181 -15.11 5.76 -19.70
CA ASP A 181 -14.36 6.37 -18.62
C ASP A 181 -14.31 5.41 -17.43
N CYS A 182 -13.22 5.47 -16.68
CA CYS A 182 -13.03 4.70 -15.46
C CYS A 182 -12.30 5.56 -14.42
N VAL A 183 -12.66 5.40 -13.14
CA VAL A 183 -11.95 6.04 -12.03
C VAL A 183 -11.27 4.94 -11.22
N PHE A 184 -9.95 5.02 -11.13
CA PHE A 184 -9.14 4.13 -10.31
C PHE A 184 -8.82 4.81 -9.00
N ARG A 185 -9.20 4.18 -7.89
CA ARG A 185 -8.86 4.62 -6.54
C ARG A 185 -7.52 4.01 -6.14
N ILE A 186 -6.54 4.84 -5.82
CA ILE A 186 -5.17 4.40 -5.50
C ILE A 186 -4.78 4.90 -4.11
N VAL A 187 -4.27 4.01 -3.27
CA VAL A 187 -3.67 4.37 -1.98
C VAL A 187 -2.15 4.37 -2.14
N LEU A 188 -1.56 5.51 -1.79
CA LEU A 188 -0.12 5.74 -1.76
C LEU A 188 0.41 5.48 -0.35
N ASP A 189 1.49 4.72 -0.23
CA ASP A 189 2.07 4.31 1.05
C ASP A 189 3.43 4.97 1.30
N GLY A 190 3.39 6.12 1.97
CA GLY A 190 4.59 6.85 2.38
C GLY A 190 5.28 6.26 3.60
N TYR A 191 4.67 5.34 4.35
CA TYR A 191 5.35 4.66 5.45
C TYR A 191 6.50 3.78 4.96
N ASN A 192 6.37 3.17 3.78
CA ASN A 192 7.39 2.29 3.22
C ASN A 192 8.12 2.92 2.02
N ALA A 193 7.54 3.94 1.37
CA ALA A 193 8.15 4.65 0.24
C ALA A 193 7.93 6.17 0.28
N PRO A 194 8.40 6.88 1.33
CA PRO A 194 8.12 8.30 1.55
C PRO A 194 8.62 9.22 0.43
N VAL A 195 9.81 8.96 -0.12
CA VAL A 195 10.38 9.81 -1.18
C VAL A 195 9.61 9.58 -2.49
N THR A 196 9.36 8.32 -2.82
CA THR A 196 8.70 7.94 -4.07
C THR A 196 7.24 8.39 -4.09
N ALA A 197 6.49 8.09 -3.03
CA ALA A 197 5.09 8.50 -2.91
C ALA A 197 4.94 10.03 -2.77
N GLY A 198 5.86 10.69 -2.05
CA GLY A 198 5.90 12.14 -1.91
C GLY A 198 6.13 12.86 -3.23
N ASN A 199 7.07 12.36 -4.03
CA ASN A 199 7.32 12.88 -5.38
C ASN A 199 6.09 12.72 -6.27
N PHE A 200 5.47 11.53 -6.32
CA PHE A 200 4.27 11.32 -7.12
C PHE A 200 3.13 12.27 -6.71
N LEU A 201 2.86 12.39 -5.40
CA LEU A 201 1.78 13.25 -4.90
C LEU A 201 2.05 14.74 -5.18
N ASP A 202 3.30 15.20 -5.08
CA ASP A 202 3.70 16.56 -5.49
C ASP A 202 3.44 16.81 -6.98
N LEU A 203 3.69 15.82 -7.84
CA LEU A 203 3.40 15.92 -9.28
C LEU A 203 1.90 15.90 -9.59
N VAL A 204 1.11 15.14 -8.83
CA VAL A 204 -0.36 15.17 -8.90
C VAL A 204 -0.88 16.58 -8.58
N GLU A 205 -0.41 17.19 -7.50
CA GLU A 205 -0.80 18.56 -7.10
C GLU A 205 -0.35 19.64 -8.10
N ARG A 206 0.61 19.31 -8.97
CA ARG A 206 1.04 20.16 -10.09
C ARG A 206 0.23 19.95 -11.37
N HIS A 207 -0.75 19.05 -11.36
CA HIS A 207 -1.49 18.61 -12.55
C HIS A 207 -0.57 18.02 -13.62
N PHE A 208 0.57 17.44 -13.23
CA PHE A 208 1.59 16.94 -14.18
C PHE A 208 1.06 15.81 -15.07
N TYR A 209 0.19 14.96 -14.52
CA TYR A 209 -0.37 13.80 -15.21
C TYR A 209 -1.66 14.11 -15.98
N ASP A 210 -2.25 15.29 -15.78
CA ASP A 210 -3.55 15.64 -16.35
C ASP A 210 -3.44 15.81 -17.86
N GLY A 211 -4.30 15.13 -18.60
CA GLY A 211 -4.31 15.06 -20.06
C GLY A 211 -3.23 14.16 -20.67
N MET A 212 -2.41 13.49 -19.86
CA MET A 212 -1.34 12.62 -20.35
C MET A 212 -1.91 11.32 -20.93
N GLU A 213 -1.34 10.85 -22.04
CA GLU A 213 -1.71 9.55 -22.60
C GLU A 213 -1.07 8.40 -21.81
N ILE A 214 -1.64 7.21 -21.91
CA ILE A 214 -0.96 5.96 -21.59
C ILE A 214 0.05 5.69 -22.71
N GLN A 215 1.34 5.71 -22.41
CA GLN A 215 2.41 5.53 -23.40
C GLN A 215 2.76 4.06 -23.66
N ARG A 216 2.50 3.16 -22.69
CA ARG A 216 2.74 1.72 -22.85
C ARG A 216 1.66 0.90 -22.17
N ALA A 217 1.13 -0.09 -22.90
CA ALA A 217 0.20 -1.10 -22.41
C ALA A 217 0.44 -2.39 -23.21
N ASP A 218 1.15 -3.35 -22.62
CA ASP A 218 1.63 -4.56 -23.30
C ASP A 218 1.07 -5.87 -22.70
N GLY A 219 0.07 -5.76 -21.83
CA GLY A 219 -0.53 -6.87 -21.09
C GLY A 219 0.28 -7.32 -19.87
N PHE A 220 1.50 -6.82 -19.68
CA PHE A 220 2.28 -7.02 -18.46
C PHE A 220 2.19 -5.78 -17.57
N VAL A 221 2.33 -4.60 -18.17
CA VAL A 221 2.25 -3.32 -17.48
C VAL A 221 1.40 -2.32 -18.26
N VAL A 222 0.79 -1.40 -17.53
CA VAL A 222 0.32 -0.11 -18.04
C VAL A 222 1.27 0.94 -17.49
N GLN A 223 1.82 1.80 -18.32
CA GLN A 223 2.82 2.79 -17.91
C GLN A 223 2.50 4.15 -18.50
N THR A 224 2.71 5.18 -17.67
CA THR A 224 2.57 6.58 -18.03
C THR A 224 3.62 7.47 -17.35
N GLY A 225 3.54 8.79 -17.52
CA GLY A 225 4.38 9.78 -16.84
C GLY A 225 5.58 10.27 -17.65
N ASP A 226 5.66 9.93 -18.94
CA ASP A 226 6.71 10.38 -19.85
C ASP A 226 6.28 11.71 -20.51
N PRO A 227 6.95 12.84 -20.23
CA PRO A 227 6.52 14.15 -20.72
C PRO A 227 6.79 14.33 -22.22
N GLU A 228 6.01 15.20 -22.87
CA GLU A 228 6.28 15.55 -24.26
C GLU A 228 7.62 16.29 -24.43
N GLY A 229 8.31 16.01 -25.54
CA GLY A 229 9.54 16.69 -25.93
C GLY A 229 10.81 15.94 -25.52
N PRO A 230 11.96 16.63 -25.35
CA PRO A 230 13.24 15.98 -25.07
C PRO A 230 13.47 15.68 -23.57
N ALA A 231 12.51 16.03 -22.70
CA ALA A 231 12.63 15.75 -21.29
C ALA A 231 12.34 14.27 -21.04
N GLU A 232 13.18 13.61 -20.23
CA GLU A 232 13.02 12.19 -19.88
C GLU A 232 12.27 12.01 -18.54
N GLY A 233 11.80 13.12 -17.95
CA GLY A 233 11.09 13.16 -16.68
C GLY A 233 10.72 14.58 -16.26
N PHE A 234 10.25 14.75 -15.04
CA PHE A 234 9.82 16.06 -14.54
C PHE A 234 10.99 17.04 -14.42
N ILE A 235 10.88 18.18 -15.09
CA ILE A 235 11.84 19.29 -14.98
C ILE A 235 11.38 20.22 -13.85
N ASP A 236 12.21 20.35 -12.81
CA ASP A 236 11.94 21.25 -11.71
C ASP A 236 12.02 22.72 -12.18
N PRO A 237 10.92 23.50 -12.13
CA PRO A 237 10.92 24.88 -12.63
C PRO A 237 11.87 25.82 -11.89
N SER A 238 12.25 25.49 -10.64
CA SER A 238 13.15 26.30 -9.84
C SER A 238 14.62 26.11 -10.23
N THR A 239 14.98 24.95 -10.75
CA THR A 239 16.37 24.61 -11.11
C THR A 239 16.60 24.48 -12.62
N GLY A 240 15.54 24.28 -13.39
CA GLY A 240 15.59 23.96 -14.82
C GLY A 240 16.22 22.60 -15.13
N LYS A 241 16.33 21.72 -14.13
CA LYS A 241 16.90 20.38 -14.26
C LYS A 241 15.85 19.31 -14.01
N ILE A 242 16.09 18.11 -14.55
CA ILE A 242 15.30 16.94 -14.20
C ILE A 242 15.39 16.68 -12.69
N ARG A 243 14.26 16.45 -12.05
CA ARG A 243 14.19 15.96 -10.67
C ARG A 243 14.27 14.44 -10.71
N THR A 244 15.31 13.88 -10.11
CA THR A 244 15.41 12.44 -9.90
C THR A 244 15.24 12.09 -8.43
N ILE A 245 14.78 10.87 -8.18
CA ILE A 245 14.60 10.27 -6.85
C ILE A 245 15.31 8.92 -6.79
N PRO A 246 15.77 8.50 -5.60
CA PRO A 246 16.43 7.22 -5.42
C PRO A 246 15.46 6.04 -5.53
N LEU A 247 16.00 4.87 -5.90
CA LEU A 247 15.34 3.61 -5.61
C LEU A 247 15.12 3.50 -4.10
N GLU A 248 13.92 3.19 -3.67
CA GLU A 248 13.53 3.11 -2.26
C GLU A 248 12.79 1.79 -2.02
N ILE A 249 13.35 0.94 -1.16
CA ILE A 249 12.81 -0.40 -0.88
C ILE A 249 12.79 -0.65 0.62
N MET A 250 11.59 -0.79 1.20
CA MET A 250 11.44 -1.25 2.56
C MET A 250 11.38 -2.78 2.63
N VAL A 251 12.28 -3.37 3.41
CA VAL A 251 12.29 -4.81 3.68
C VAL A 251 11.60 -5.12 5.02
N SER A 252 10.88 -6.24 5.06
CA SER A 252 10.27 -6.74 6.29
C SER A 252 11.33 -7.02 7.37
N GLY A 253 11.16 -6.39 8.53
CA GLY A 253 12.11 -6.45 9.65
C GLY A 253 13.12 -5.29 9.70
N ASP A 254 13.28 -4.54 8.61
CA ASP A 254 14.13 -3.35 8.62
C ASP A 254 13.43 -2.18 9.32
N LYS A 255 14.25 -1.27 9.88
CA LYS A 255 13.77 -0.06 10.57
C LYS A 255 13.48 1.10 9.63
N SER A 256 14.10 1.11 8.45
CA SER A 256 13.98 2.15 7.43
C SER A 256 14.23 1.55 6.04
N PRO A 257 13.78 2.20 4.95
CA PRO A 257 14.04 1.75 3.60
C PRO A 257 15.54 1.73 3.26
N VAL A 258 15.88 0.84 2.33
CA VAL A 258 17.14 0.88 1.57
C VAL A 258 16.98 1.90 0.45
N TYR A 259 18.01 2.72 0.24
CA TYR A 259 18.05 3.74 -0.80
C TYR A 259 19.15 3.46 -1.84
N GLY A 260 18.84 3.68 -3.12
CA GLY A 260 19.78 3.65 -4.25
C GLY A 260 20.41 2.31 -4.58
N GLN A 261 19.96 1.22 -3.94
CA GLN A 261 20.49 -0.13 -4.14
C GLN A 261 19.35 -1.13 -4.25
N THR A 262 19.50 -2.07 -5.17
CA THR A 262 18.62 -3.23 -5.28
C THR A 262 18.93 -4.25 -4.19
N LEU A 263 17.97 -5.12 -3.88
CA LEU A 263 18.19 -6.21 -2.93
C LEU A 263 19.22 -7.23 -3.45
N GLU A 264 19.36 -7.36 -4.76
CA GLU A 264 20.36 -8.20 -5.40
C GLU A 264 21.79 -7.69 -5.17
N GLU A 265 22.02 -6.38 -5.34
CA GLU A 265 23.33 -5.76 -5.06
C GLU A 265 23.72 -5.88 -3.57
N LEU A 266 22.73 -5.89 -2.68
CA LEU A 266 22.92 -6.12 -1.25
C LEU A 266 23.05 -7.60 -0.87
N GLY A 267 22.92 -8.53 -1.83
CA GLY A 267 22.96 -9.97 -1.57
C GLY A 267 21.75 -10.52 -0.79
N ARG A 268 20.63 -9.77 -0.75
CA ARG A 268 19.40 -10.08 0.00
C ARG A 268 18.32 -10.76 -0.87
N TYR A 269 18.70 -11.80 -1.62
CA TYR A 269 17.82 -12.49 -2.58
C TYR A 269 16.53 -13.11 -2.01
N LYS A 270 16.45 -13.33 -0.70
CA LYS A 270 15.30 -13.93 -0.01
C LYS A 270 14.55 -12.94 0.88
N ALA A 271 14.97 -11.68 0.89
CA ALA A 271 14.29 -10.65 1.66
C ALA A 271 12.88 -10.40 1.08
N GLN A 272 11.91 -10.26 1.96
CA GLN A 272 10.54 -9.92 1.58
C GLN A 272 10.33 -8.42 1.73
N THR A 273 9.88 -7.76 0.67
CA THR A 273 9.53 -6.33 0.72
C THR A 273 8.24 -6.12 1.53
N ARG A 274 8.09 -4.97 2.17
CA ARG A 274 6.84 -4.57 2.83
C ARG A 274 5.73 -4.28 1.83
N LEU A 275 6.11 -3.76 0.66
CA LEU A 275 5.24 -3.53 -0.48
C LEU A 275 5.66 -4.47 -1.62
N PRO A 276 5.09 -5.69 -1.72
CA PRO A 276 5.41 -6.62 -2.79
C PRO A 276 4.57 -6.40 -4.04
N PHE A 277 5.10 -6.81 -5.19
CA PHE A 277 4.39 -6.94 -6.46
C PHE A 277 3.48 -8.17 -6.49
N ASN A 278 2.55 -8.30 -5.55
CA ASN A 278 1.66 -9.46 -5.48
C ASN A 278 0.23 -9.19 -5.96
N ALA A 279 -0.22 -7.93 -5.88
CA ALA A 279 -1.56 -7.54 -6.30
C ALA A 279 -1.58 -7.10 -7.77
N PHE A 280 -2.66 -7.44 -8.45
CA PHE A 280 -3.00 -6.82 -9.73
C PHE A 280 -3.18 -5.31 -9.53
N GLY A 281 -2.60 -4.49 -10.40
CA GLY A 281 -2.61 -3.04 -10.24
C GLY A 281 -1.64 -2.50 -9.19
N THR A 282 -0.63 -3.29 -8.76
CA THR A 282 0.48 -2.77 -7.95
C THR A 282 1.16 -1.62 -8.69
N MET A 283 1.32 -0.47 -8.03
CA MET A 283 1.87 0.75 -8.61
C MET A 283 3.33 0.94 -8.18
N ALA A 284 4.20 1.15 -9.16
CA ALA A 284 5.62 1.36 -8.93
C ALA A 284 6.21 2.43 -9.85
N MET A 285 7.36 2.97 -9.43
CA MET A 285 8.07 4.01 -10.16
C MET A 285 8.99 3.38 -11.19
N ALA A 286 8.91 3.85 -12.45
CA ALA A 286 9.85 3.46 -13.49
C ALA A 286 11.20 4.16 -13.29
N ARG A 287 12.26 3.51 -13.75
CA ARG A 287 13.65 3.98 -13.71
C ARG A 287 14.44 3.36 -14.85
N ASP A 288 15.61 3.90 -15.13
CA ASP A 288 16.57 3.27 -16.03
C ASP A 288 17.12 1.99 -15.40
N GLU A 289 17.36 0.99 -16.24
CA GLU A 289 17.82 -0.33 -15.80
C GLU A 289 19.15 -0.27 -15.03
N PHE A 290 20.07 0.59 -15.48
CA PHE A 290 21.44 0.69 -14.97
C PHE A 290 21.68 1.87 -14.02
N ASP A 291 20.64 2.66 -13.71
CA ASP A 291 20.72 3.73 -12.72
C ASP A 291 19.57 3.60 -11.71
N ASN A 292 19.91 3.20 -10.49
CA ASN A 292 18.94 3.06 -9.41
C ASN A 292 18.36 4.42 -8.98
N ASN A 293 18.99 5.55 -9.31
CA ASN A 293 18.60 6.87 -8.86
C ASN A 293 18.08 7.78 -10.00
N SER A 294 17.64 7.19 -11.12
CA SER A 294 17.14 7.95 -12.28
C SER A 294 15.62 8.10 -12.34
N ALA A 295 14.87 7.46 -11.44
CA ALA A 295 13.42 7.59 -11.35
C ALA A 295 13.01 9.07 -11.26
N SER A 296 11.94 9.46 -11.95
CA SER A 296 11.45 10.84 -11.98
C SER A 296 9.92 10.90 -11.92
N SER A 297 9.25 10.84 -13.07
CA SER A 297 7.79 11.02 -13.16
C SER A 297 7.04 9.81 -13.70
N GLN A 298 7.74 8.87 -14.33
CA GLN A 298 7.12 7.73 -14.98
C GLN A 298 6.68 6.66 -13.98
N VAL A 299 5.42 6.25 -14.04
CA VAL A 299 4.81 5.24 -13.15
C VAL A 299 4.21 4.13 -13.97
N PHE A 300 4.16 2.92 -13.40
CA PHE A 300 3.50 1.78 -14.02
C PHE A 300 2.68 0.97 -13.04
N TRP A 301 1.65 0.32 -13.57
CA TRP A 301 0.80 -0.64 -12.88
C TRP A 301 1.04 -2.03 -13.44
N LEU A 302 1.25 -3.00 -12.55
CA LEU A 302 1.45 -4.39 -12.93
C LEU A 302 0.11 -5.08 -13.22
N LEU A 303 -0.07 -5.57 -14.46
CA LEU A 303 -1.25 -6.34 -14.88
C LEU A 303 -1.07 -7.85 -14.76
N LYS A 304 0.16 -8.32 -14.56
CA LYS A 304 0.41 -9.76 -14.49
C LYS A 304 0.28 -10.25 -13.06
N GLU A 305 -0.54 -11.29 -12.86
CA GLU A 305 -0.45 -12.07 -11.63
C GLU A 305 0.96 -12.64 -11.51
N SER A 306 1.64 -12.30 -10.42
CA SER A 306 3.05 -12.57 -10.17
C SER A 306 3.41 -14.01 -10.53
N GLU A 307 4.33 -14.18 -11.49
CA GLU A 307 5.03 -15.45 -11.66
C GLU A 307 5.98 -15.58 -10.48
N LEU A 308 5.49 -16.30 -9.47
CA LEU A 308 6.27 -16.58 -8.28
C LEU A 308 7.43 -17.50 -8.64
N THR A 309 8.62 -17.13 -8.19
CA THR A 309 9.74 -18.07 -8.08
C THR A 309 9.34 -19.25 -7.17
N PRO A 310 10.05 -20.39 -7.19
CA PRO A 310 9.82 -21.50 -6.26
C PRO A 310 9.88 -21.10 -4.76
N SER A 311 10.45 -19.93 -4.46
CA SER A 311 10.49 -19.30 -3.14
C SER A 311 9.32 -18.34 -2.83
N ASN A 312 8.27 -18.30 -3.67
CA ASN A 312 7.14 -17.38 -3.56
C ASN A 312 7.50 -15.88 -3.61
N ALA A 313 8.61 -15.52 -4.29
CA ALA A 313 9.02 -14.11 -4.48
C ALA A 313 8.78 -13.68 -5.93
N ASN A 314 8.29 -12.45 -6.14
CA ASN A 314 8.16 -11.83 -7.47
C ASN A 314 9.54 -11.37 -7.97
N ILE A 315 9.81 -11.52 -9.27
CA ILE A 315 11.06 -11.11 -9.92
C ILE A 315 11.29 -9.59 -9.86
N LEU A 316 10.22 -8.79 -9.75
CA LEU A 316 10.28 -7.33 -9.63
C LEU A 316 10.56 -6.85 -8.20
N ASP A 317 10.30 -7.69 -7.18
CA ASP A 317 10.55 -7.33 -5.79
C ASP A 317 12.04 -7.05 -5.58
N GLY A 318 12.33 -5.91 -4.93
CA GLY A 318 13.70 -5.50 -4.67
C GLY A 318 14.43 -4.85 -5.85
N ARG A 319 13.74 -4.61 -6.98
CA ARG A 319 14.30 -3.93 -8.17
C ARG A 319 13.62 -2.58 -8.49
N TYR A 320 12.38 -2.40 -8.04
CA TYR A 320 11.59 -1.19 -8.24
C TYR A 320 10.99 -0.72 -6.91
N ALA A 321 10.77 0.60 -6.78
CA ALA A 321 10.05 1.18 -5.66
C ALA A 321 8.54 1.03 -5.89
N VAL A 322 7.92 0.08 -5.20
CA VAL A 322 6.46 0.02 -5.04
C VAL A 322 6.07 1.08 -4.03
N PHE A 323 5.08 1.90 -4.35
CA PHE A 323 4.66 3.00 -3.48
C PHE A 323 3.14 3.17 -3.40
N GLY A 324 2.37 2.31 -4.06
CA GLY A 324 0.91 2.33 -3.96
C GLY A 324 0.23 1.12 -4.57
N TYR A 325 -1.07 1.03 -4.29
CA TYR A 325 -1.93 -0.03 -4.82
C TYR A 325 -3.25 0.56 -5.28
N VAL A 326 -3.74 0.07 -6.43
CA VAL A 326 -5.10 0.32 -6.89
C VAL A 326 -6.04 -0.52 -6.03
N THR A 327 -6.99 0.12 -5.35
CA THR A 327 -7.90 -0.53 -4.38
C THR A 327 -9.35 -0.59 -4.85
N GLU A 328 -9.69 0.13 -5.93
CA GLU A 328 -10.99 0.02 -6.60
C GLU A 328 -10.82 0.11 -8.11
N ASN A 329 -11.64 -0.66 -8.83
CA ASN A 329 -11.66 -0.76 -10.29
C ASN A 329 -10.36 -1.31 -10.88
N GLU A 330 -9.55 -2.02 -10.10
CA GLU A 330 -8.29 -2.61 -10.52
C GLU A 330 -8.45 -3.45 -11.80
N ASP A 331 -9.47 -4.29 -11.90
CA ASP A 331 -9.70 -5.17 -13.06
C ASP A 331 -9.77 -4.43 -14.40
N TYR A 332 -10.23 -3.17 -14.41
CA TYR A 332 -10.34 -2.35 -15.62
C TYR A 332 -8.98 -1.82 -16.13
N LEU A 333 -7.89 -1.98 -15.37
CA LEU A 333 -6.55 -1.64 -15.87
C LEU A 333 -6.17 -2.51 -17.08
N ALA A 334 -6.71 -3.73 -17.18
CA ALA A 334 -6.50 -4.61 -18.33
C ALA A 334 -7.15 -4.08 -19.62
N ASP A 335 -8.14 -3.19 -19.52
CA ASP A 335 -8.83 -2.58 -20.66
C ASP A 335 -8.11 -1.33 -21.18
N LEU A 336 -7.10 -0.84 -20.46
CA LEU A 336 -6.31 0.32 -20.87
C LEU A 336 -5.34 -0.04 -21.99
N LYS A 337 -5.21 0.85 -22.96
CA LYS A 337 -4.31 0.73 -24.12
C LYS A 337 -3.52 2.01 -24.34
N VAL A 338 -2.48 1.89 -25.16
CA VAL A 338 -1.71 3.04 -25.63
C VAL A 338 -2.65 4.08 -26.26
N GLY A 339 -2.50 5.33 -25.82
CA GLY A 339 -3.30 6.46 -26.28
C GLY A 339 -4.59 6.70 -25.48
N ASP A 340 -5.00 5.84 -24.55
CA ASP A 340 -6.01 6.22 -23.55
C ASP A 340 -5.48 7.39 -22.71
N VAL A 341 -6.35 8.23 -22.17
CA VAL A 341 -5.95 9.53 -21.59
C VAL A 341 -6.26 9.58 -20.10
N ILE A 342 -5.28 9.91 -19.27
CA ILE A 342 -5.49 10.30 -17.89
C ILE A 342 -6.12 11.69 -17.93
N GLU A 343 -7.44 11.78 -17.72
CA GLU A 343 -8.13 13.07 -17.72
C GLU A 343 -7.69 13.91 -16.52
N SER A 344 -7.58 13.27 -15.34
CA SER A 344 -7.04 13.90 -14.15
C SER A 344 -6.58 12.88 -13.12
N ILE A 345 -5.63 13.27 -12.28
CA ILE A 345 -5.39 12.63 -10.98
C ILE A 345 -5.66 13.64 -9.88
N GLN A 346 -6.48 13.28 -8.89
CA GLN A 346 -6.89 14.18 -7.82
C GLN A 346 -6.70 13.55 -6.45
N VAL A 347 -6.20 14.32 -5.49
CA VAL A 347 -6.06 13.87 -4.10
C VAL A 347 -7.43 13.85 -3.43
N VAL A 348 -7.78 12.71 -2.85
CA VAL A 348 -9.05 12.47 -2.14
C VAL A 348 -8.86 12.65 -0.63
N SER A 349 -7.72 12.19 -0.11
CA SER A 349 -7.39 12.32 1.32
C SER A 349 -5.88 12.20 1.54
N GLY A 350 -5.42 12.65 2.72
CA GLY A 350 -4.03 12.50 3.15
C GLY A 350 -3.04 13.51 2.55
N LEU A 351 -3.53 14.60 1.94
CA LEU A 351 -2.66 15.67 1.45
C LEU A 351 -1.84 16.31 2.58
N ASP A 352 -2.40 16.40 3.79
CA ASP A 352 -1.73 16.94 4.97
C ASP A 352 -0.48 16.13 5.40
N ASN A 353 -0.35 14.89 4.90
CA ASN A 353 0.83 14.06 5.13
C ASN A 353 1.99 14.41 4.18
N LEU A 354 1.76 15.25 3.15
CA LEU A 354 2.80 15.70 2.23
C LEU A 354 3.66 16.79 2.90
N ALA A 355 4.92 16.46 3.17
CA ALA A 355 5.92 17.37 3.67
C ALA A 355 6.79 17.91 2.54
N ASN A 356 7.27 19.14 2.69
CA ASN A 356 8.10 19.87 1.72
C ASN A 356 7.52 19.90 0.29
N PRO A 357 6.23 20.26 0.11
CA PRO A 357 5.68 20.41 -1.23
C PRO A 357 6.49 21.45 -1.99
N SER A 358 6.83 21.12 -3.23
CA SER A 358 7.61 22.00 -4.08
C SER A 358 6.72 22.91 -4.96
N TYR A 359 5.43 22.57 -5.09
CA TYR A 359 4.45 23.40 -5.76
C TYR A 359 4.12 24.64 -4.92
N LYS A 360 3.72 25.72 -5.59
CA LYS A 360 3.24 26.92 -4.89
C LYS A 360 1.77 26.68 -4.54
N ILE A 361 1.46 26.58 -3.25
CA ILE A 361 0.08 26.66 -2.77
C ILE A 361 -0.43 28.05 -3.14
N VAL A 362 -1.30 28.15 -4.14
CA VAL A 362 -2.01 29.40 -4.41
C VAL A 362 -3.11 29.48 -3.36
N GLY A 363 -2.89 30.30 -2.33
CA GLY A 363 -3.83 30.51 -1.23
C GLY A 363 -5.05 31.34 -1.61
#